data_AF-F3GKK4-F1
#
_entry.id   AF-F3GKK4-F1
#
_cell.length_a   1.000
_cell.length_b   1.000
_cell.length_c   1.000
_cell.angle_alpha   90.00
_cell.angle_beta   90.00
_cell.angle_gamma   90.00
#
_symmetry.space_group_name_H-M   'P 1'
#
loop_
_entity.id
_entity.type
_entity.pdbx_description
1 polymer ?
#
loop_
_entity_poly.entity_id
_entity_poly.type
_entity_poly.pdbx_seq_one_letter_code
_entity_poly.pdbx_strand_id
1 'polypeptide(L)'
;MALILTTRKRVYLGIPTFALFLSDDGGQEKEFKLFTLFVNDLIEANVPFNTVRNYALWVKTFLWYMLVGIGFEGASQVSVNMLYRSYYSYLVFGVDAYSDVVRKICGDSSFSMCGGVCVF
;
A
#
# COMPACT_ATOMS: atom_id res chain seq x y z
N MET A 1 -16.71 -1.39 -3.61
CA MET A 1 -15.86 -2.54 -3.99
C MET A 1 -14.66 -2.52 -3.08
N ALA A 2 -14.53 -3.50 -2.19
CA ALA A 2 -13.57 -3.46 -1.10
C ALA A 2 -12.34 -4.32 -1.37
N LEU A 3 -11.29 -3.69 -1.90
CA LEU A 3 -10.00 -4.34 -2.08
C LEU A 3 -9.25 -4.38 -0.75
N ILE A 4 -9.05 -5.58 -0.22
CA ILE A 4 -8.29 -5.80 1.01
C ILE A 4 -6.86 -6.21 0.64
N LEU A 5 -5.89 -5.50 1.20
CA LEU A 5 -4.46 -5.76 1.02
C LEU A 5 -3.87 -6.45 2.25
N THR A 6 -3.63 -7.75 2.12
CA THR A 6 -3.15 -8.59 3.23
C THR A 6 -1.70 -9.00 2.99
N THR A 7 -0.87 -8.86 4.02
CA THR A 7 0.52 -9.34 4.00
C THR A 7 0.63 -10.67 4.71
N ARG A 8 1.29 -11.65 4.08
CA ARG A 8 1.58 -12.95 4.68
C ARG A 8 3.08 -13.17 4.80
N LYS A 9 3.50 -13.79 5.91
CA LYS A 9 4.90 -14.20 6.12
C LYS A 9 5.24 -15.34 5.15
N ARG A 10 6.46 -15.31 4.65
CA ARG A 10 7.08 -16.36 3.83
C ARG A 10 8.57 -16.43 4.12
N VAL A 11 9.27 -17.38 3.52
CA VAL A 11 10.74 -17.49 3.59
C VAL A 11 11.29 -17.51 2.18
N TYR A 12 12.33 -16.74 1.93
CA TYR A 12 13.04 -16.71 0.65
C TYR A 12 14.55 -16.76 0.92
N LEU A 13 15.24 -17.77 0.36
CA LEU A 13 16.67 -18.03 0.61
C LEU A 13 17.05 -18.09 2.11
N GLY A 14 16.16 -18.66 2.94
CA GLY A 14 16.35 -18.74 4.39
C GLY A 14 16.07 -17.44 5.15
N ILE A 15 15.74 -16.34 4.47
CA ILE A 15 15.41 -15.05 5.08
C ILE A 15 13.88 -14.92 5.21
N PRO A 16 13.35 -14.59 6.41
CA PRO A 16 11.94 -14.26 6.58
C PRO A 16 11.55 -13.07 5.70
N THR A 17 10.40 -13.13 5.04
CA THR A 17 9.93 -12.05 4.19
C THR A 17 8.40 -12.03 4.07
N PHE A 18 7.85 -11.16 3.23
CA PHE A 18 6.42 -10.91 3.10
C PHE A 18 5.96 -11.04 1.66
N ALA A 19 4.79 -11.65 1.46
CA ALA A 19 4.05 -11.58 0.20
C ALA A 19 2.77 -10.76 0.41
N LEU A 20 2.34 -10.06 -0.63
CA LEU A 20 1.14 -9.23 -0.62
C LEU A 20 0.03 -9.92 -1.41
N PHE A 21 -1.16 -9.96 -0.84
CA PHE A 21 -2.35 -10.54 -1.44
C PHE A 21 -3.43 -9.47 -1.55
N LEU A 22 -4.11 -9.48 -2.70
CA LEU A 22 -5.30 -8.68 -2.97
C LEU A 22 -6.50 -9.61 -2.89
N SER A 23 -7.44 -9.30 -2.01
CA SER A 23 -8.72 -9.99 -1.92
C SER A 23 -9.80 -9.17 -2.64
N ASP A 24 -10.61 -9.84 -3.45
CA ASP A 24 -11.83 -9.26 -4.01
C ASP A 24 -13.04 -9.45 -3.06
N ASP A 25 -14.16 -8.80 -3.39
CA ASP A 25 -15.43 -8.90 -2.65
C ASP A 25 -16.00 -10.34 -2.65
N GLY A 26 -15.49 -11.22 -3.51
CA GLY A 26 -15.84 -12.64 -3.59
C GLY A 26 -14.96 -13.55 -2.74
N GLY A 27 -13.99 -12.98 -2.01
CA GLY A 27 -13.05 -13.71 -1.17
C GLY A 27 -11.95 -14.44 -1.95
N GLN A 28 -11.83 -14.22 -3.26
CA GLN A 28 -10.70 -14.74 -4.03
C GLN A 28 -9.46 -13.90 -3.75
N GLU A 29 -8.40 -14.59 -3.34
CA GLU A 29 -7.12 -13.95 -3.08
C GLU A 29 -6.18 -14.15 -4.25
N LYS A 30 -5.60 -13.05 -4.73
CA LYS A 30 -4.56 -13.08 -5.75
C LYS A 30 -3.28 -12.50 -5.18
N GLU A 31 -2.19 -13.25 -5.28
CA GLU A 31 -0.87 -12.75 -4.92
C GLU A 31 -0.46 -11.62 -5.88
N PHE A 32 -0.01 -10.50 -5.31
CA PHE A 32 0.58 -9.42 -6.05
C PHE A 32 2.05 -9.72 -6.33
N LYS A 33 2.29 -10.54 -7.35
CA LYS A 33 3.62 -11.08 -7.71
C LYS A 33 4.70 -10.01 -7.88
N LEU A 34 4.36 -8.82 -8.37
CA LEU A 34 5.33 -7.73 -8.53
C LEU A 34 5.89 -7.24 -7.20
N PHE A 35 5.08 -7.20 -6.14
CA PHE A 35 5.57 -6.88 -4.80
C PHE A 35 6.50 -7.99 -4.28
N THR A 36 6.11 -9.24 -4.48
CA THR A 36 6.93 -10.39 -4.10
C THR A 36 8.30 -10.37 -4.79
N LEU A 37 8.34 -10.07 -6.09
CA LEU A 37 9.58 -9.94 -6.86
C LEU A 37 10.42 -8.78 -6.31
N PHE A 38 9.82 -7.60 -6.12
CA PHE A 38 10.51 -6.45 -5.52
C PHE A 38 11.18 -6.79 -4.19
N VAL A 39 10.49 -7.50 -3.29
CA VAL A 39 11.05 -7.86 -1.99
C VAL A 39 12.15 -8.92 -2.12
N ASN A 40 12.02 -9.84 -3.07
CA ASN A 40 13.08 -10.81 -3.39
C ASN A 40 14.33 -10.11 -3.94
N ASP A 41 14.18 -9.14 -4.84
CA ASP A 41 15.29 -8.37 -5.40
C ASP A 41 16.08 -7.64 -4.31
N LEU A 42 15.39 -7.10 -3.29
CA LEU A 42 16.06 -6.49 -2.13
C LEU A 42 16.86 -7.51 -1.33
N ILE A 43 16.35 -8.74 -1.17
CA ILE A 43 17.05 -9.82 -0.48
C ILE A 43 18.29 -10.25 -1.28
N GLU A 44 18.16 -10.43 -2.59
CA GLU A 44 19.28 -10.78 -3.48
C GLU A 44 20.36 -9.68 -3.51
N ALA A 45 19.95 -8.41 -3.40
CA ALA A 45 20.85 -7.27 -3.27
C ALA A 45 21.52 -7.15 -1.87
N ASN A 46 21.33 -8.13 -0.98
CA ASN A 46 21.86 -8.13 0.40
C ASN A 46 21.44 -6.92 1.23
N VAL A 47 20.24 -6.38 0.99
CA VAL A 47 19.69 -5.30 1.81
C VAL A 47 19.38 -5.83 3.22
N PRO A 48 19.73 -5.09 4.29
CA PRO A 48 19.47 -5.53 5.66
C PRO A 48 17.99 -5.85 5.90
N PHE A 49 17.69 -6.92 6.63
CA PHE A 49 16.31 -7.39 6.86
C PHE A 49 15.37 -6.29 7.40
N ASN A 50 15.84 -5.47 8.34
CA ASN A 50 15.04 -4.35 8.87
C ASN A 50 14.67 -3.34 7.77
N THR A 51 15.58 -3.09 6.84
CA THR A 51 15.33 -2.23 5.68
C THR A 51 14.33 -2.89 4.74
N VAL A 52 14.50 -4.18 4.41
CA VAL A 52 13.53 -4.95 3.60
C VAL A 52 12.13 -4.90 4.21
N ARG A 53 12.02 -5.09 5.53
CA ARG A 53 10.76 -5.00 6.28
C ARG A 53 10.14 -3.61 6.16
N ASN A 54 10.92 -2.55 6.32
CA ASN A 54 10.41 -1.18 6.22
C ASN A 54 9.92 -0.87 4.80
N TYR A 55 10.70 -1.21 3.77
CA TYR A 55 10.28 -1.05 2.37
C TYR A 55 8.99 -1.83 2.07
N ALA A 56 8.88 -3.08 2.54
CA ALA A 56 7.67 -3.88 2.36
C ALA A 56 6.44 -3.20 2.96
N LEU A 57 6.56 -2.60 4.15
CA LEU A 57 5.47 -1.86 4.80
C LEU A 57 5.14 -0.56 4.06
N TRP A 58 6.14 0.24 3.69
CA TRP A 58 5.93 1.51 2.99
C TRP A 58 5.30 1.32 1.60
N VAL A 59 5.79 0.32 0.85
CA VAL A 59 5.23 -0.02 -0.47
C VAL A 59 3.81 -0.54 -0.34
N LYS A 60 3.51 -1.36 0.68
CA LYS A 60 2.13 -1.78 0.97
C LYS A 60 1.22 -0.57 1.20
N THR A 61 1.62 0.35 2.08
CA THR A 61 0.83 1.57 2.39
C THR A 61 0.62 2.42 1.15
N PHE A 62 1.67 2.61 0.34
CA PHE A 62 1.58 3.35 -0.91
C PHE A 62 0.62 2.69 -1.90
N LEU A 63 0.73 1.37 -2.10
CA LEU A 63 -0.17 0.64 -3.00
C LEU A 63 -1.63 0.71 -2.54
N TRP A 64 -1.87 0.62 -1.22
CA TRP A 64 -3.20 0.80 -0.66
C TRP A 64 -3.75 2.20 -0.98
N TYR A 65 -2.96 3.25 -0.70
CA TYR A 65 -3.34 4.63 -1.01
C TYR A 65 -3.69 4.81 -2.50
N MET A 66 -2.84 4.28 -3.39
CA MET A 66 -3.06 4.38 -4.83
C MET A 66 -4.33 3.65 -5.27
N LEU A 67 -4.58 2.44 -4.76
CA LEU A 67 -5.76 1.65 -5.13
C LEU A 67 -7.06 2.30 -4.64
N VAL A 68 -7.10 2.78 -3.40
CA VAL A 68 -8.26 3.50 -2.86
C VAL A 68 -8.48 4.81 -3.63
N GLY A 69 -7.41 5.58 -3.87
CA GLY A 69 -7.48 6.82 -4.62
C GLY A 69 -7.97 6.65 -6.06
N ILE A 70 -7.53 5.59 -6.76
CA ILE A 70 -8.04 5.24 -8.09
C ILE A 70 -9.54 4.88 -8.04
N GLY A 71 -10.00 4.27 -6.93
CA GLY A 71 -11.42 4.02 -6.71
C GLY A 71 -12.27 5.28 -6.66
N PHE A 72 -11.71 6.42 -6.22
CA PHE A 72 -12.40 7.72 -6.18
C PHE A 72 -12.22 8.54 -7.47
N GLU A 73 -11.02 8.59 -8.03
CA GLU A 73 -10.65 9.49 -9.15
C GLU A 73 -10.69 8.80 -10.53
N GLY A 74 -10.95 7.50 -10.57
CA GLY A 74 -10.91 6.69 -11.78
C GLY A 74 -9.51 6.28 -12.23
N ALA A 75 -9.44 5.22 -13.03
CA ALA A 75 -8.18 4.66 -13.54
C ALA A 75 -7.71 5.40 -14.80
N SER A 76 -7.16 6.61 -14.63
CA SER A 76 -6.50 7.37 -15.69
C SER A 76 -5.05 7.68 -15.33
N GLN A 77 -4.19 7.86 -16.34
CA GLN A 77 -2.80 8.28 -16.11
C GLN A 77 -2.72 9.63 -15.37
N VAL A 78 -3.66 10.53 -15.65
CA VAL A 78 -3.76 11.83 -14.99
C VAL A 78 -4.08 11.64 -13.50
N SER A 79 -5.07 10.81 -13.18
CA SER A 79 -5.46 10.49 -11.80
C SER A 79 -4.31 9.85 -11.03
N VAL A 80 -3.61 8.89 -11.63
CA VAL A 80 -2.42 8.24 -11.04
C VAL A 80 -1.33 9.27 -10.73
N ASN A 81 -1.05 10.19 -11.65
CA ASN A 81 -0.05 11.25 -11.43
C ASN A 81 -0.46 12.22 -10.32
N MET A 82 -1.74 12.58 -10.24
CA MET A 82 -2.25 13.46 -9.18
C MET A 82 -2.17 12.79 -7.80
N LEU A 83 -2.54 11.51 -7.71
CA LEU A 83 -2.43 10.71 -6.49
C LEU A 83 -0.97 10.58 -6.05
N TYR A 84 -0.08 10.22 -6.97
CA TYR A 84 1.36 10.14 -6.68
C TYR A 84 1.89 11.45 -6.08
N ARG A 85 1.56 12.60 -6.68
CA ARG A 85 1.95 13.93 -6.19
C ARG A 85 1.32 14.27 -4.84
N SER A 86 0.12 13.78 -4.57
CA SER A 86 -0.62 14.03 -3.33
C SER A 86 -0.27 13.07 -2.20
N TYR A 87 0.54 12.03 -2.47
CA TYR A 87 0.90 11.03 -1.47
C TYR A 87 1.63 11.63 -0.26
N TYR A 88 2.50 12.63 -0.49
CA TYR A 88 3.13 13.35 0.63
C TYR A 88 2.08 14.04 1.52
N SER A 89 1.07 14.66 0.91
CA SER A 89 -0.03 15.29 1.65
C SER A 89 -0.82 14.27 2.46
N TYR A 90 -1.01 13.06 1.94
CA TYR A 90 -1.62 11.96 2.68
C TYR A 90 -0.78 11.55 3.90
N LEU A 91 0.55 11.44 3.74
CA LEU A 91 1.44 11.04 4.84
C LEU A 91 1.56 12.09 5.94
N VAL A 92 1.48 13.38 5.60
CA VAL A 92 1.77 14.47 6.56
C VAL A 92 0.50 15.12 7.12
N PHE A 93 -0.49 15.38 6.27
CA PHE A 93 -1.68 16.14 6.68
C PHE A 93 -2.91 15.25 6.88
N GLY A 94 -2.94 14.06 6.27
CA GLY A 94 -4.05 13.12 6.43
C GLY A 94 -5.42 13.77 6.19
N VAL A 95 -6.28 13.75 7.21
CA VAL A 95 -7.65 14.34 7.17
C VAL A 95 -7.67 15.85 6.97
N ASP A 96 -6.57 16.54 7.29
CA ASP A 96 -6.43 18.00 7.16
C ASP A 96 -5.84 18.42 5.80
N ALA A 97 -5.64 17.47 4.89
CA ALA A 97 -5.12 17.74 3.56
C ALA A 97 -6.02 18.67 2.73
N TYR A 98 -5.41 19.58 1.96
CA TYR A 98 -6.14 20.40 0.98
C TYR A 98 -6.76 19.60 -0.16
N SER A 99 -6.23 18.41 -0.42
CA SER A 99 -6.69 17.55 -1.51
C SER A 99 -7.95 16.79 -1.10
N ASP A 100 -9.06 17.04 -1.79
CA ASP A 100 -10.34 16.37 -1.54
C ASP A 100 -10.25 14.85 -1.61
N VAL A 101 -9.47 14.31 -2.56
CA VAL A 101 -9.26 12.87 -2.66
C VAL A 101 -8.51 12.32 -1.46
N VAL A 102 -7.50 13.02 -0.95
CA VAL A 102 -6.76 12.60 0.25
C VAL A 102 -7.69 12.59 1.47
N ARG A 103 -8.53 13.61 1.64
CA ARG A 103 -9.53 13.64 2.73
C ARG A 103 -10.53 12.50 2.62
N LYS A 104 -11.00 12.18 1.41
CA LYS A 104 -11.88 11.02 1.16
C LYS A 104 -11.20 9.70 1.53
N ILE A 105 -9.94 9.50 1.11
CA ILE A 105 -9.16 8.31 1.45
C ILE A 105 -8.99 8.16 2.97
N CYS A 106 -8.70 9.26 3.69
CA CYS A 106 -8.53 9.23 5.14
C CYS A 106 -9.86 9.08 5.90
N GLY A 107 -10.96 9.61 5.36
CA GLY A 107 -12.30 9.57 5.96
C GLY A 107 -13.08 8.28 5.67
N ASP A 108 -12.61 7.42 4.75
CA ASP A 108 -13.27 6.16 4.45
C ASP A 108 -13.04 5.13 5.58
N SER A 109 -13.99 5.10 6.51
CA SER A 109 -14.03 4.18 7.65
C SER A 109 -14.27 2.71 7.27
N SER A 110 -14.60 2.42 6.00
CA SER A 110 -14.79 1.07 5.48
C SER A 110 -13.48 0.26 5.43
N PHE A 111 -12.33 0.94 5.50
CA PHE A 111 -10.99 0.36 5.40
C PHE A 111 -10.10 0.79 6.57
N SER A 112 -10.62 0.62 7.79
CA SER A 112 -9.88 0.79 9.05
C SER A 112 -8.70 -0.20 9.15
N MET A 113 -7.62 0.11 8.43
CA MET A 113 -6.26 -0.35 8.72
C MET A 113 -5.33 0.83 9.06
N CYS A 114 -5.87 2.04 9.24
CA CYS A 114 -5.15 3.19 9.79
C CYS A 114 -4.89 3.06 11.31
N GLY A 115 -4.54 1.86 11.78
CA GLY A 115 -4.05 1.62 13.13
C GLY A 115 -2.56 1.95 13.27
N GLY A 116 -2.09 3.09 12.77
CA GLY A 116 -0.73 3.55 13.07
C GLY A 116 0.01 4.46 12.08
N VAL A 117 -0.63 5.00 11.04
CA VAL A 117 0.05 5.98 10.14
C VAL A 117 -0.51 7.40 10.28
N CYS A 118 -1.67 7.57 10.91
CA CYS A 118 -2.24 8.89 11.26
C CYS A 118 -1.91 9.30 12.71
N VAL A 119 -0.68 9.06 13.18
CA VAL A 119 -0.19 9.59 14.46
C VAL A 119 1.24 10.06 14.27
N PHE A 120 1.40 11.36 14.11
CA PHE A 120 2.36 12.12 14.90
C PHE A 120 1.57 12.82 16.02
#